data_AF-K9SHJ0-F1
#
_entry.id   AF-K9SHJ0-F1
#
_cell.length_a   1.000
_cell.length_b   1.000
_cell.length_c   1.000
_cell.angle_alpha   90.00
_cell.angle_beta   90.00
_cell.angle_gamma   90.00
#
_symmetry.space_group_name_H-M   'P 1'
#
loop_
_entity.id
_entity.type
_entity.pdbx_description
1 polymer ?
#
loop_
_entity_poly.entity_id
_entity_poly.type
_entity_poly.pdbx_seq_one_letter_code
_entity_poly.pdbx_strand_id
1 'polypeptide(L)'
;MRTRLSDSIAPASITCLVSLLISAGIAAPLAIAAPEDCPDYVHETVEALGQAKLAIEVAQSDLELASERVELFTMLLEEGAVSELQHTQAIENQTAAQIKLDTAIATKQAAMVQLETIMEQEDCAADLVANVSTAE
;
A
#
# COMPACT_ATOMS: atom_id res chain seq x y z
N MET A 1 14.35 -25.32 44.54
CA MET A 1 15.45 -25.26 43.57
C MET A 1 14.89 -24.70 42.27
N ARG A 2 15.12 -23.41 42.00
CA ARG A 2 14.70 -22.72 40.78
C ARG A 2 15.90 -22.69 39.83
N THR A 3 15.85 -23.45 38.75
CA THR A 3 16.75 -23.27 37.61
C THR A 3 16.29 -22.04 36.83
N ARG A 4 17.06 -20.95 36.96
CA ARG A 4 17.02 -19.82 36.05
C ARG A 4 17.65 -20.28 34.74
N LEU A 5 16.86 -20.37 33.68
CA LEU A 5 17.36 -20.32 32.31
C LEU A 5 17.29 -18.86 31.88
N SER A 6 18.38 -18.16 32.15
CA SER A 6 18.79 -16.97 31.42
C SER A 6 19.85 -17.47 30.45
N ASP A 7 19.60 -17.38 29.15
CA ASP A 7 20.54 -16.80 28.18
C ASP A 7 20.05 -17.00 26.74
N SER A 8 19.76 -15.86 26.12
CA SER A 8 20.04 -15.58 24.71
C SER A 8 19.33 -16.43 23.65
N ILE A 9 18.09 -16.06 23.33
CA ILE A 9 17.53 -16.24 21.98
C ILE A 9 17.49 -14.86 21.35
N ALA A 10 18.50 -14.53 20.55
CA ALA A 10 18.50 -13.35 19.69
C ALA A 10 17.55 -13.60 18.50
N PRO A 11 16.46 -12.82 18.33
CA PRO A 11 15.64 -12.89 17.13
C PRO A 11 16.31 -12.05 16.03
N ALA A 12 17.46 -12.49 15.54
CA ALA A 12 18.25 -11.73 14.56
C ALA A 12 18.57 -12.52 13.27
N SER A 13 17.97 -13.70 13.07
CA SER A 13 18.45 -14.64 12.04
C SER A 13 17.39 -15.16 11.05
N ILE A 14 16.16 -14.64 11.04
CA ILE A 14 15.11 -15.07 10.07
C ILE A 14 14.51 -13.85 9.34
N THR A 15 15.32 -12.83 9.06
CA THR A 15 14.84 -11.62 8.35
C THR A 15 15.63 -11.30 7.08
N CYS A 16 16.65 -12.11 6.72
CA CYS A 16 17.48 -11.87 5.53
C CYS A 16 17.14 -12.76 4.32
N LEU A 17 16.17 -13.68 4.40
CA LEU A 17 15.83 -14.60 3.30
C LEU A 17 14.55 -14.27 2.53
N VAL A 18 13.76 -13.29 2.99
CA VAL A 18 12.58 -12.79 2.23
C VAL A 18 12.95 -11.55 1.40
N SER A 19 14.04 -10.85 1.74
CA SER A 19 14.48 -9.64 1.03
C SER A 19 15.10 -9.88 -0.36
N LEU A 20 15.46 -11.12 -0.71
CA LEU A 20 16.10 -11.41 -2.01
C LEU A 20 15.13 -11.93 -3.10
N LEU A 21 13.87 -12.23 -2.75
CA LEU A 21 12.88 -12.76 -3.71
C LEU A 21 11.77 -11.76 -4.08
N ILE A 22 11.66 -10.63 -3.39
CA ILE A 22 10.68 -9.58 -3.70
C ILE A 22 11.22 -8.61 -4.79
N SER A 23 12.53 -8.62 -5.05
CA SER A 23 13.17 -7.72 -6.02
C SER A 23 13.14 -8.18 -7.49
N ALA A 24 12.46 -9.29 -7.81
CA ALA A 24 12.43 -9.84 -9.18
C ALA A 24 11.03 -10.31 -9.64
N GLY A 25 9.95 -10.03 -8.89
CA GLY A 25 8.69 -10.76 -9.04
C GLY A 25 7.42 -9.95 -9.36
N ILE A 26 7.46 -8.61 -9.40
CA ILE A 26 6.29 -7.79 -9.81
C ILE A 26 6.76 -6.60 -10.66
N ALA A 27 7.50 -6.91 -11.72
CA ALA A 27 7.55 -6.08 -12.91
C ALA A 27 7.02 -6.94 -14.05
N ALA A 28 5.80 -7.47 -13.90
CA ALA A 28 4.98 -7.62 -15.08
C ALA A 28 4.51 -6.20 -15.35
N PRO A 29 5.12 -5.45 -16.30
CA PRO A 29 4.44 -4.26 -16.76
C PRO A 29 3.06 -4.77 -17.18
N LEU A 30 2.02 -4.24 -16.55
CA LEU A 30 0.67 -4.28 -17.09
C LEU A 30 0.81 -3.54 -18.43
N ALA A 31 1.27 -4.25 -19.45
CA ALA A 31 1.42 -3.79 -20.81
C ALA A 31 -0.01 -3.75 -21.36
N ILE A 32 -0.78 -2.79 -20.86
CA ILE A 32 -1.95 -2.27 -21.52
C ILE A 32 -1.39 -1.76 -22.84
N ALA A 33 -1.67 -2.49 -23.92
CA ALA A 33 -1.28 -2.12 -25.27
C ALA A 33 -1.99 -0.81 -25.63
N ALA A 34 -1.36 0.31 -25.28
CA ALA A 34 -1.74 1.61 -25.79
C ALA A 34 -1.48 1.62 -27.32
N PRO A 35 -2.35 2.25 -28.13
CA PRO A 35 -2.12 2.38 -29.56
C PRO A 35 -0.77 3.05 -29.84
N GLU A 36 -0.06 2.58 -30.89
CA GLU A 36 1.32 2.94 -31.25
C GLU A 36 1.59 4.44 -31.45
N ASP A 37 0.54 5.28 -31.51
CA ASP A 37 0.61 6.73 -31.76
C ASP A 37 0.44 7.60 -30.49
N CYS A 38 0.38 7.02 -29.28
CA CYS A 38 0.30 7.81 -28.05
C CYS A 38 1.69 8.31 -27.59
N PRO A 39 1.82 9.58 -27.15
CA PRO A 39 3.06 10.07 -26.56
C PRO A 39 3.47 9.29 -25.29
N ASP A 40 4.77 9.10 -25.08
CA ASP A 40 5.35 8.35 -23.95
C ASP A 40 4.82 8.81 -22.58
N TYR A 41 4.52 10.12 -22.43
CA TYR A 41 4.04 10.69 -21.17
C TYR A 41 2.60 10.23 -20.81
N VAL A 42 1.79 9.78 -21.78
CA VAL A 42 0.47 9.16 -21.54
C VAL A 42 0.67 7.79 -20.88
N HIS A 43 1.62 7.01 -21.38
CA HIS A 43 1.95 5.68 -20.85
C HIS A 43 2.43 5.76 -19.40
N GLU A 44 3.36 6.69 -19.11
CA GLU A 44 3.85 6.93 -17.76
C GLU A 44 2.72 7.32 -16.79
N THR A 45 1.76 8.13 -17.25
CA THR A 45 0.61 8.56 -16.44
C THR A 45 -0.34 7.40 -16.14
N VAL A 46 -0.59 6.53 -17.13
CA VAL A 46 -1.43 5.32 -16.97
C VAL A 46 -0.76 4.29 -16.06
N GLU A 47 0.55 4.09 -16.17
CA GLU A 47 1.30 3.24 -15.26
C GLU A 47 1.25 3.79 -13.82
N ALA A 48 1.47 5.10 -13.65
CA ALA A 48 1.36 5.76 -12.35
C ALA A 48 -0.04 5.61 -11.73
N LEU A 49 -1.11 5.66 -12.54
CA LEU A 49 -2.48 5.36 -12.10
C LEU A 49 -2.66 3.92 -11.63
N GLY A 50 -2.11 2.96 -12.38
CA GLY A 50 -2.12 1.54 -12.00
C GLY A 50 -1.38 1.29 -10.68
N GLN A 51 -0.19 1.88 -10.54
CA GLN A 51 0.61 1.81 -9.30
C GLN A 51 -0.12 2.47 -8.12
N ALA A 52 -0.77 3.62 -8.34
CA ALA A 52 -1.55 4.29 -7.31
C ALA A 52 -2.77 3.46 -6.87
N LYS A 53 -3.44 2.75 -7.78
CA LYS A 53 -4.52 1.82 -7.44
C LYS A 53 -4.00 0.69 -6.53
N LEU A 54 -2.91 0.04 -6.92
CA LEU A 54 -2.29 -1.02 -6.11
C LEU A 54 -1.89 -0.51 -4.72
N ALA A 55 -1.33 0.71 -4.64
CA ALA A 55 -0.96 1.32 -3.37
C ALA A 55 -2.16 1.54 -2.43
N ILE A 56 -3.34 1.87 -2.98
CA ILE A 56 -4.58 1.99 -2.21
C ILE A 56 -5.00 0.64 -1.64
N GLU A 57 -5.02 -0.43 -2.45
CA GLU A 57 -5.40 -1.76 -1.99
C GLU A 57 -4.49 -2.26 -0.86
N VAL A 58 -3.18 -2.05 -1.00
CA VAL A 58 -2.21 -2.37 0.04
C VAL A 58 -2.46 -1.54 1.30
N ALA A 59 -2.68 -0.23 1.16
CA ALA A 59 -2.93 0.65 2.30
C ALA A 59 -4.25 0.35 3.02
N GLN A 60 -5.28 -0.10 2.30
CA GLN A 60 -6.54 -0.58 2.89
C GLN A 60 -6.33 -1.84 3.72
N SER A 61 -5.58 -2.82 3.20
CA SER A 61 -5.24 -4.03 3.94
C SER A 61 -4.40 -3.73 5.19
N ASP A 62 -3.42 -2.82 5.08
CA ASP A 62 -2.62 -2.35 6.22
C ASP A 62 -3.50 -1.70 7.30
N LEU A 63 -4.48 -0.88 6.90
CA LEU A 63 -5.41 -0.21 7.80
C LEU A 63 -6.36 -1.19 8.49
N GLU A 64 -6.86 -2.20 7.78
CA GLU A 64 -7.70 -3.25 8.36
C GLU A 64 -6.94 -4.01 9.46
N LEU A 65 -5.73 -4.49 9.15
CA LEU A 65 -4.86 -5.16 10.12
C LEU A 65 -4.52 -4.27 11.33
N ALA A 66 -4.25 -2.99 11.09
CA ALA A 66 -3.97 -2.05 12.18
C ALA A 66 -5.22 -1.80 13.05
N SER A 67 -6.41 -1.81 12.46
CA SER A 67 -7.68 -1.65 13.17
C SER A 67 -8.00 -2.86 14.04
N GLU A 68 -7.87 -4.07 13.51
CA GLU A 68 -8.00 -5.32 14.29
C GLU A 68 -7.03 -5.35 15.47
N ARG A 69 -5.79 -4.85 15.25
CA ARG A 69 -4.79 -4.76 16.32
C ARG A 69 -5.18 -3.78 17.42
N VAL A 70 -5.79 -2.64 17.08
CA VAL A 70 -6.31 -1.70 18.08
C VAL A 70 -7.43 -2.34 18.88
N GLU A 71 -8.36 -3.05 18.23
CA GLU A 71 -9.45 -3.76 18.90
C GLU A 71 -8.91 -4.81 19.89
N LEU A 72 -7.96 -5.64 19.45
CA LEU A 72 -7.31 -6.63 20.30
C LEU A 72 -6.61 -5.98 21.50
N PHE A 73 -5.85 -4.91 21.28
CA PHE A 73 -5.12 -4.24 22.36
C PHE A 73 -6.06 -3.49 23.31
N THR A 74 -7.24 -3.09 22.85
CA THR A 74 -8.27 -2.50 23.71
C THR A 74 -8.81 -3.55 24.67
N MET A 75 -9.18 -4.74 24.18
CA MET A 75 -9.61 -5.86 25.04
C MET A 75 -8.52 -6.26 26.04
N LEU A 76 -7.26 -6.39 25.57
CA LEU A 76 -6.15 -6.75 26.46
C LEU A 76 -5.84 -5.66 27.49
N LEU A 77 -6.08 -4.38 27.18
CA LEU A 77 -5.88 -3.29 28.13
C LEU A 77 -6.93 -3.34 29.24
N GLU A 78 -8.19 -3.61 28.90
CA GLU A 78 -9.29 -3.80 29.85
C GLU A 78 -9.03 -4.99 30.80
N GLU A 79 -8.39 -6.05 30.30
CA GLU A 79 -7.94 -7.20 31.09
C GLU A 79 -6.64 -6.93 31.88
N GLY A 80 -5.98 -5.79 31.66
CA GLY A 80 -4.68 -5.46 32.25
C GLY A 80 -3.50 -6.29 31.73
N ALA A 81 -3.68 -6.96 30.59
CA ALA A 81 -2.69 -7.82 29.94
C ALA A 81 -1.67 -7.04 29.07
N VAL A 82 -2.00 -5.82 28.65
CA VAL A 82 -1.10 -4.88 27.98
C VAL A 82 -1.06 -3.53 28.71
N SER A 83 0.00 -2.75 28.50
CA SER A 83 0.09 -1.39 29.03
C SER A 83 -0.61 -0.36 28.15
N GLU A 84 -0.99 0.79 28.74
CA GLU A 84 -1.52 1.94 27.99
C GLU A 84 -0.57 2.39 26.87
N LEU A 85 0.75 2.29 27.08
CA LEU A 85 1.75 2.59 26.05
C LEU A 85 1.63 1.66 24.85
N GLN A 86 1.42 0.36 25.07
CA GLN A 86 1.25 -0.62 24.00
C GLN A 86 -0.04 -0.39 23.21
N HIS A 87 -1.13 -0.03 23.90
CA HIS A 87 -2.40 0.33 23.27
C HIS A 87 -2.29 1.63 22.46
N THR A 88 -1.64 2.66 23.02
CA THR A 88 -1.37 3.92 22.31
C THR A 88 -0.56 3.68 21.04
N GLN A 89 0.46 2.82 21.10
CA GLN A 89 1.26 2.47 19.92
C GLN A 89 0.42 1.78 18.83
N ALA A 90 -0.58 0.97 19.20
CA ALA A 90 -1.49 0.37 18.24
C ALA A 90 -2.35 1.44 17.54
N ILE A 91 -2.85 2.44 18.30
CA ILE A 91 -3.62 3.57 17.76
C ILE A 91 -2.75 4.42 16.81
N GLU A 92 -1.51 4.70 17.19
CA GLU A 92 -0.57 5.42 16.33
C GLU A 92 -0.32 4.68 15.01
N ASN A 93 -0.19 3.35 15.06
CA ASN A 93 -0.01 2.53 13.85
C ASN A 93 -1.26 2.55 12.96
N GLN A 94 -2.46 2.48 13.54
CA GLN A 94 -3.72 2.63 12.79
C GLN A 94 -3.82 4.01 12.14
N THR A 95 -3.45 5.06 12.86
CA THR A 95 -3.43 6.43 12.35
C THR A 95 -2.42 6.57 11.19
N ALA A 96 -1.24 6.00 11.33
CA ALA A 96 -0.23 6.00 10.26
C ALA A 96 -0.71 5.23 9.02
N ALA A 97 -1.40 4.10 9.19
CA ALA A 97 -2.00 3.36 8.09
C ALA A 97 -3.10 4.16 7.39
N GLN A 98 -3.94 4.89 8.14
CA GLN A 98 -4.94 5.80 7.57
C GLN A 98 -4.30 6.92 6.74
N ILE A 99 -3.26 7.58 7.28
CA ILE A 99 -2.53 8.63 6.55
C ILE A 99 -1.94 8.07 5.25
N LYS A 100 -1.41 6.84 5.26
CA LYS A 100 -0.88 6.17 4.07
C LYS A 100 -1.97 5.92 3.02
N LEU A 101 -3.17 5.49 3.45
CA LEU A 101 -4.32 5.32 2.57
C LEU A 101 -4.75 6.65 1.94
N ASP A 102 -4.91 7.70 2.75
CA ASP A 102 -5.32 9.02 2.28
C ASP A 102 -4.30 9.59 1.28
N THR A 103 -3.01 9.37 1.54
CA THR A 103 -1.92 9.75 0.63
C THR A 103 -2.02 9.02 -0.70
N ALA A 104 -2.24 7.70 -0.69
CA ALA A 104 -2.39 6.92 -1.91
C ALA A 104 -3.61 7.35 -2.74
N ILE A 105 -4.74 7.65 -2.07
CA ILE A 105 -5.94 8.21 -2.71
C ILE A 105 -5.64 9.56 -3.36
N ALA A 106 -4.96 10.46 -2.64
CA ALA A 106 -4.58 11.77 -3.17
C ALA A 106 -3.63 11.65 -4.39
N THR A 107 -2.67 10.72 -4.35
CA THR A 107 -1.78 10.44 -5.50
C THR A 107 -2.58 9.92 -6.70
N LYS A 108 -3.53 9.00 -6.51
CA LYS A 108 -4.41 8.54 -7.59
C LYS A 108 -5.20 9.70 -8.20
N GLN A 109 -5.82 10.54 -7.37
CA GLN A 109 -6.59 11.69 -7.82
C GLN A 109 -5.72 12.69 -8.62
N ALA A 110 -4.50 12.96 -8.15
CA ALA A 110 -3.57 13.83 -8.86
C ALA A 110 -3.20 13.26 -10.25
N ALA A 111 -2.95 11.95 -10.33
CA ALA A 111 -2.67 11.29 -11.60
C ALA A 111 -3.89 11.27 -12.55
N MET A 112 -5.11 11.17 -12.02
CA MET A 112 -6.34 11.26 -12.82
C MET A 112 -6.49 12.66 -13.43
N VAL A 113 -6.28 13.72 -12.64
CA VAL A 113 -6.34 15.11 -13.14
C VAL A 113 -5.27 15.36 -14.21
N GLN A 114 -4.07 14.78 -14.05
CA GLN A 114 -3.02 14.86 -15.07
C GLN A 114 -3.44 14.15 -16.36
N LEU A 115 -4.01 12.95 -16.27
CA LEU A 115 -4.50 12.22 -17.44
C LEU A 115 -5.62 12.99 -18.17
N GLU A 116 -6.58 13.55 -17.43
CA GLU A 116 -7.65 14.39 -18.00
C GLU A 116 -7.06 15.61 -18.73
N THR A 117 -6.10 16.30 -18.11
CA THR A 117 -5.43 17.46 -18.72
C THR A 117 -4.71 17.08 -20.02
N ILE A 118 -4.07 15.91 -20.05
CA ILE A 118 -3.39 15.38 -21.23
C ILE A 118 -4.39 15.08 -22.35
N MET A 119 -5.49 14.41 -22.03
CA MET A 119 -6.52 14.06 -23.00
C MET A 119 -7.28 15.28 -23.55
N GLU A 120 -7.42 16.35 -22.78
CA GLU A 120 -7.99 17.61 -23.28
C GLU A 120 -7.05 18.32 -24.27
N GLN A 121 -5.75 18.13 -24.13
CA GLN A 121 -4.72 18.77 -24.97
C GLN A 121 -4.39 17.96 -26.22
N GLU A 122 -4.54 16.64 -26.17
CA GLU A 122 -4.20 15.74 -27.27
C GLU A 122 -5.33 14.76 -27.61
N ASP A 123 -5.62 14.61 -28.90
CA ASP A 123 -6.66 13.74 -29.46
C ASP A 123 -6.26 12.23 -29.39
N CYS A 124 -5.65 11.83 -28.28
CA CYS A 124 -5.17 10.48 -28.01
C CYS A 124 -6.02 9.79 -26.92
N ALA A 125 -6.83 8.85 -27.40
CA ALA A 125 -7.31 7.63 -26.72
C ALA A 125 -8.44 7.74 -25.67
N ALA A 126 -9.66 7.87 -26.17
CA ALA A 126 -10.89 7.44 -25.48
C ALA A 126 -10.85 5.96 -25.00
N ASP A 127 -10.06 5.10 -25.67
CA ASP A 127 -9.94 3.67 -25.35
C ASP A 127 -9.05 3.36 -24.12
N LEU A 128 -8.17 4.28 -23.71
CA LEU A 128 -7.30 4.09 -22.52
C LEU A 128 -8.06 4.36 -21.21
N VAL A 129 -8.91 5.38 -21.20
CA VAL A 129 -9.79 5.71 -20.06
C VAL A 129 -10.80 4.60 -19.80
N ALA A 130 -11.34 3.99 -20.86
CA ALA A 130 -12.26 2.87 -20.74
C ALA A 130 -11.62 1.72 -19.95
N ASN A 131 -10.39 1.32 -20.26
CA ASN A 131 -9.73 0.20 -19.58
C ASN A 131 -9.28 0.52 -18.14
N VAL A 132 -8.89 1.77 -17.85
CA VAL A 132 -8.54 2.19 -16.47
C VAL A 132 -9.78 2.39 -15.59
N SER A 133 -10.93 2.76 -16.17
CA SER A 133 -12.19 2.94 -15.44
C SER A 133 -12.99 1.66 -15.21
N THR A 134 -12.85 0.63 -16.06
CA THR A 134 -13.60 -0.63 -15.94
C THR A 134 -12.92 -1.70 -15.10
N ALA A 135 -11.67 -1.50 -14.72
CA ALA A 135 -10.98 -2.36 -13.77
C ALA A 135 -11.31 -1.94 -12.34
N GLU A 136 -12.59 -1.90 -11.97
CA GLU A 136 -13.02 -1.93 -10.56
C GLU A 136 -12.96 -3.38 -10.05
#